data_AF-K7Y1S8-F1
#
_entry.id   AF-K7Y1S8-F1
#
_cell.length_a   1.000
_cell.length_b   1.000
_cell.length_c   1.000
_cell.angle_alpha   90.00
_cell.angle_beta   90.00
_cell.angle_gamma   90.00
#
_symmetry.space_group_name_H-M   'P 1'
#
loop_
_entity.id
_entity.type
_entity.pdbx_description
1 polymer ?
#
loop_
_entity_poly.entity_id
_entity_poly.type
_entity_poly.pdbx_seq_one_letter_code
_entity_poly.pdbx_strand_id
1 'polypeptide(L)'
;MQEIGILENLQKSLALKEGMLSYEMLGKSLSYNPYLPRVIPQIKDCVFVTPDEVLGKLFGKNTRTECVIVNFKGLYEIGAPSVFDLEVLGLLRRHASSLIVHQDLFISHYQLLESLVQGSDGVILDEELLKEDLKGMAEFAWRLGLSVFVETHKQDYTHLKDLGVLGVLEKISHSHNDKKIVFLD
;
A
#
# COMPACT_ATOMS: atom_id res chain seq x y z
N MET A 1 -17.58 15.38 -7.32
CA MET A 1 -18.43 14.34 -7.95
C MET A 1 -17.60 13.08 -8.27
N GLN A 2 -16.38 13.23 -8.78
CA GLN A 2 -15.47 12.10 -9.04
C GLN A 2 -14.98 11.39 -7.75
N GLU A 3 -14.64 12.14 -6.70
CA GLU A 3 -14.21 11.57 -5.40
C GLU A 3 -15.29 10.72 -4.71
N ILE A 4 -16.57 11.10 -4.83
CA ILE A 4 -17.68 10.34 -4.24
C ILE A 4 -17.78 8.97 -4.90
N GLY A 5 -17.67 8.90 -6.23
CA GLY A 5 -17.69 7.63 -6.96
C GLY A 5 -16.52 6.70 -6.60
N ILE A 6 -15.32 7.27 -6.38
CA ILE A 6 -14.14 6.53 -5.94
C ILE A 6 -14.38 5.88 -4.57
N LEU A 7 -14.89 6.65 -3.61
CA LEU A 7 -15.16 6.14 -2.25
C LEU A 7 -16.27 5.08 -2.26
N GLU A 8 -17.31 5.25 -3.07
CA GLU A 8 -18.35 4.22 -3.25
C GLU A 8 -17.79 2.93 -3.84
N ASN A 9 -16.89 3.02 -4.82
CA ASN A 9 -16.24 1.86 -5.42
C ASN A 9 -15.32 1.15 -4.41
N LEU A 10 -14.61 1.91 -3.58
CA LEU A 10 -13.82 1.38 -2.47
C LEU A 10 -14.68 0.60 -1.47
N GLN A 11 -15.78 1.20 -1.02
CA GLN A 11 -16.72 0.54 -0.10
C GLN A 11 -17.33 -0.73 -0.69
N LYS A 12 -17.70 -0.71 -1.98
CA LYS A 12 -18.21 -1.89 -2.69
C LYS A 12 -17.16 -3.00 -2.76
N SER A 13 -15.91 -2.67 -3.07
CA SER A 13 -14.81 -3.65 -3.12
C SER A 13 -14.55 -4.27 -1.74
N LEU A 14 -14.53 -3.45 -0.69
CA LEU A 14 -14.37 -3.91 0.69
C LEU A 14 -15.49 -4.86 1.12
N ALA A 15 -16.75 -4.49 0.89
CA ALA A 15 -17.88 -5.33 1.23
C ALA A 15 -17.83 -6.69 0.52
N LEU A 16 -17.37 -6.71 -0.74
CA LEU A 16 -17.22 -7.93 -1.52
C LEU A 16 -16.09 -8.80 -0.96
N LYS A 17 -14.92 -8.22 -0.66
CA LYS A 17 -13.76 -8.92 -0.09
C LYS A 17 -14.07 -9.51 1.30
N GLU A 18 -14.65 -8.71 2.20
CA GLU A 18 -15.04 -9.15 3.54
C GLU A 18 -16.12 -10.25 3.51
N GLY A 19 -17.01 -10.21 2.50
CA GLY A 19 -17.99 -11.25 2.26
C GLY A 19 -17.40 -12.58 1.81
N MET A 20 -16.26 -12.56 1.10
CA MET A 20 -15.55 -13.77 0.68
C MET A 20 -14.63 -14.32 1.78
N LEU A 21 -13.90 -13.44 2.45
CA LEU A 21 -12.98 -13.79 3.53
C LEU A 21 -13.11 -12.75 4.63
N SER A 22 -13.69 -13.16 5.76
CA SER A 22 -13.92 -12.27 6.90
C SER A 22 -12.61 -11.82 7.56
N TYR A 23 -12.65 -10.69 8.26
CA TYR A 23 -11.51 -10.15 9.00
C TYR A 23 -10.87 -11.18 9.96
N GLU A 24 -11.69 -11.94 10.68
CA GLU A 24 -11.19 -12.96 11.61
C GLU A 24 -10.48 -14.11 10.88
N MET A 25 -11.03 -14.57 9.76
CA MET A 25 -10.42 -15.65 8.97
C MET A 25 -9.15 -15.17 8.27
N LEU A 26 -9.11 -13.93 7.80
CA LEU A 26 -7.92 -13.29 7.27
C LEU A 26 -6.83 -13.16 8.35
N GLY A 27 -7.21 -12.86 9.59
CA GLY A 27 -6.26 -12.83 10.71
C GLY A 27 -5.69 -14.20 11.03
N LYS A 28 -6.52 -15.25 11.00
CA LYS A 28 -6.08 -16.63 11.20
C LYS A 28 -5.19 -17.13 10.06
N SER A 29 -5.40 -16.67 8.82
CA SER A 29 -4.56 -17.10 7.69
C SER A 29 -3.12 -16.58 7.78
N LEU A 30 -2.87 -15.52 8.55
CA LEU A 30 -1.51 -15.01 8.78
C LEU A 30 -0.56 -16.06 9.36
N SER A 31 -1.03 -17.00 10.18
CA SER A 31 -0.16 -18.05 10.73
C SER A 31 0.43 -18.95 9.65
N TYR A 32 -0.18 -18.98 8.46
CA TYR A 32 0.26 -19.73 7.30
C TYR A 32 0.92 -18.85 6.23
N ASN A 33 1.12 -17.56 6.50
CA ASN A 33 1.75 -16.67 5.52
C ASN A 33 3.21 -17.12 5.30
N PRO A 34 3.58 -17.55 4.09
CA PRO A 34 4.93 -18.04 3.83
C PRO A 34 6.00 -16.94 3.89
N TYR A 35 5.59 -15.67 3.91
CA TYR A 35 6.49 -14.54 3.87
C TYR A 35 6.28 -13.64 5.08
N LEU A 36 7.39 -13.37 5.79
CA LEU A 36 7.42 -12.33 6.81
C LEU A 36 7.66 -10.97 6.16
N PRO A 37 7.05 -9.88 6.67
CA PRO A 37 7.43 -8.53 6.31
C PRO A 37 8.92 -8.32 6.51
N ARG A 38 9.56 -7.72 5.52
CA ARG A 38 10.97 -7.34 5.61
C ARG A 38 11.06 -5.88 6.03
N VAL A 39 12.06 -5.56 6.83
CA VAL A 39 12.36 -4.17 7.19
C VAL A 39 12.82 -3.45 5.93
N ILE A 40 12.22 -2.29 5.65
CA ILE A 40 12.61 -1.42 4.54
C ILE A 40 13.68 -0.46 5.05
N PRO A 41 14.96 -0.58 4.61
CA PRO A 41 15.95 0.45 4.90
C PRO A 41 15.61 1.73 4.13
N GLN A 42 16.28 2.84 4.46
CA GLN A 42 16.12 4.12 3.76
C GLN A 42 16.66 4.06 2.31
N ILE A 43 15.94 3.36 1.43
CA ILE A 43 16.31 3.09 0.03
C ILE A 43 15.79 4.21 -0.86
N LYS A 44 16.68 4.78 -1.68
CA LYS A 44 16.32 5.89 -2.58
C LYS A 44 15.75 5.42 -3.92
N ASP A 45 15.98 4.17 -4.30
CA ASP A 45 15.63 3.61 -5.61
C ASP A 45 14.36 2.74 -5.54
N CYS A 46 13.21 3.41 -5.36
CA CYS A 46 11.89 2.78 -5.48
C CYS A 46 11.30 3.04 -6.88
N VAL A 47 10.75 1.99 -7.51
CA VAL A 47 10.05 2.10 -8.80
C VAL A 47 8.54 2.12 -8.55
N PHE A 48 7.86 3.14 -9.08
CA PHE A 48 6.41 3.24 -9.06
C PHE A 48 5.81 2.53 -10.28
N VAL A 49 4.84 1.66 -10.02
CA VAL A 49 4.12 0.90 -11.05
C VAL A 49 2.64 0.80 -10.71
N THR A 50 1.79 0.68 -11.72
CA THR A 50 0.40 0.23 -11.53
C THR A 50 0.32 -1.30 -11.63
N PRO A 51 -0.78 -1.95 -11.15
CA PRO A 51 -0.97 -3.39 -11.25
C PRO A 51 -0.74 -3.95 -12.67
N ASP A 52 -1.28 -3.27 -13.69
CA ASP A 52 -1.14 -3.70 -15.11
C ASP A 52 0.31 -3.61 -15.61
N GLU A 53 1.09 -2.68 -15.06
CA GLU A 53 2.48 -2.48 -15.47
C GLU A 53 3.45 -3.47 -14.83
N VAL A 54 3.07 -4.13 -13.73
CA VAL A 54 3.94 -5.05 -12.99
C VAL A 54 4.49 -6.15 -13.91
N LEU A 55 3.61 -6.80 -14.68
CA LEU A 55 4.02 -7.91 -15.54
C LEU A 55 4.99 -7.45 -16.64
N GLY A 56 4.66 -6.34 -17.31
CA GLY A 56 5.43 -5.84 -18.45
C GLY A 56 6.74 -5.16 -18.04
N LYS A 57 6.74 -4.35 -16.98
CA LYS A 57 7.92 -3.57 -16.56
C LYS A 57 8.91 -4.40 -15.76
N LEU A 58 8.43 -5.27 -14.85
CA LEU A 58 9.31 -5.93 -13.88
C LEU A 58 9.74 -7.32 -14.35
N PHE A 59 8.83 -8.14 -14.85
CA PHE A 59 9.21 -9.47 -15.34
C PHE A 59 9.84 -9.45 -16.74
N GLY A 60 9.49 -8.46 -17.58
CA GLY A 60 10.01 -8.38 -18.95
C GLY A 60 11.43 -7.84 -19.09
N LYS A 61 11.90 -6.99 -18.17
CA LYS A 61 13.16 -6.22 -18.35
C LYS A 61 14.37 -6.72 -17.56
N ASN A 62 14.24 -7.77 -16.73
CA ASN A 62 15.32 -8.24 -15.83
C ASN A 62 15.99 -7.11 -15.03
N THR A 63 15.27 -6.02 -14.75
CA THR A 63 15.77 -4.92 -13.95
C THR A 63 15.72 -5.32 -12.49
N ARG A 64 16.88 -5.42 -11.85
CA ARG A 64 16.97 -5.65 -10.40
C ARG A 64 16.55 -4.38 -9.69
N THR A 65 15.32 -4.34 -9.21
CA THR A 65 14.78 -3.22 -8.41
C THR A 65 14.83 -3.59 -6.93
N GLU A 66 15.33 -2.68 -6.09
CA GLU A 66 15.40 -2.91 -4.65
C GLU A 66 14.05 -2.72 -3.98
N CYS A 67 13.26 -1.76 -4.46
CA CYS A 67 11.96 -1.39 -3.93
C CYS A 67 10.97 -1.16 -5.08
N VAL A 68 9.74 -1.65 -4.92
CA VAL A 68 8.64 -1.47 -5.85
C VAL A 68 7.43 -0.95 -5.07
N ILE A 69 6.87 0.16 -5.54
CA ILE A 69 5.63 0.74 -5.03
C ILE A 69 4.54 0.44 -6.06
N VAL A 70 3.55 -0.36 -5.66
CA VAL A 70 2.42 -0.71 -6.53
C VAL A 70 1.22 0.15 -6.15
N ASN A 71 0.77 0.98 -7.09
CA ASN A 71 -0.30 1.96 -6.88
C ASN A 71 -1.65 1.48 -7.44
N PHE A 72 -2.58 1.18 -6.54
CA PHE A 72 -3.93 0.68 -6.86
C PHE A 72 -4.99 1.80 -6.91
N LYS A 73 -4.65 3.04 -6.53
CA LYS A 73 -5.63 4.13 -6.43
C LYS A 73 -6.39 4.38 -7.75
N GLY A 74 -5.72 4.20 -8.88
CA GLY A 74 -6.33 4.39 -10.20
C GLY A 74 -7.43 3.40 -10.56
N LEU A 75 -7.47 2.22 -9.92
CA LEU A 75 -8.51 1.22 -10.21
C LEU A 75 -9.90 1.71 -9.81
N TYR A 76 -10.01 2.47 -8.72
CA TYR A 76 -11.29 2.99 -8.21
C TYR A 76 -11.91 4.06 -9.09
N GLU A 77 -11.12 4.69 -9.98
CA GLU A 77 -11.63 5.62 -11.00
C GLU A 77 -12.38 4.88 -12.10
N ILE A 78 -11.97 3.64 -12.41
CA ILE A 78 -12.58 2.78 -13.43
C ILE A 78 -13.80 2.06 -12.85
N GLY A 79 -13.71 1.56 -11.62
CA GLY A 79 -14.76 0.80 -10.96
C GLY A 79 -14.33 0.21 -9.63
N ALA A 80 -15.17 -0.63 -9.01
CA ALA A 80 -14.76 -1.39 -7.84
C ALA A 80 -13.74 -2.48 -8.26
N PRO A 81 -12.51 -2.48 -7.71
CA PRO A 81 -11.50 -3.49 -8.02
C PRO A 81 -12.01 -4.90 -7.70
N SER A 82 -11.58 -5.86 -8.52
CA SER A 82 -11.83 -7.28 -8.29
C SER A 82 -11.03 -7.78 -7.08
N VAL A 83 -11.44 -8.90 -6.50
CA VAL A 83 -10.69 -9.54 -5.39
C VAL A 83 -9.32 -10.02 -5.85
N PHE A 84 -9.17 -10.31 -7.14
CA PHE A 84 -7.95 -10.84 -7.73
C PHE A 84 -6.93 -9.76 -8.07
N ASP A 85 -7.34 -8.48 -8.13
CA ASP A 85 -6.43 -7.39 -8.52
C ASP A 85 -5.23 -7.31 -7.57
N LEU A 86 -5.43 -7.65 -6.29
CA LEU A 86 -4.38 -7.64 -5.26
C LEU A 86 -3.39 -8.80 -5.36
N GLU A 87 -3.69 -9.86 -6.12
CA GLU A 87 -2.81 -11.03 -6.27
C GLU A 87 -1.48 -10.68 -6.95
N VAL A 88 -1.42 -9.55 -7.67
CA VAL A 88 -0.19 -9.05 -8.27
C VAL A 88 0.92 -8.83 -7.23
N LEU A 89 0.56 -8.46 -5.99
CA LEU A 89 1.52 -8.35 -4.88
C LEU A 89 2.08 -9.73 -4.50
N GLY A 90 1.22 -10.76 -4.42
CA GLY A 90 1.64 -12.13 -4.17
C GLY A 90 2.50 -12.71 -5.29
N LEU A 91 2.21 -12.37 -6.55
CA LEU A 91 3.05 -12.72 -7.70
C LEU A 91 4.43 -12.06 -7.60
N LEU A 92 4.48 -10.76 -7.30
CA LEU A 92 5.75 -10.05 -7.07
C LEU A 92 6.55 -10.70 -5.95
N ARG A 93 5.91 -11.01 -4.82
CA ARG A 93 6.58 -11.64 -3.66
C ARG A 93 7.19 -13.00 -4.01
N ARG A 94 6.53 -13.78 -4.88
CA ARG A 94 7.01 -15.11 -5.31
C ARG A 94 8.16 -15.04 -6.30
N HIS A 95 8.21 -14.01 -7.13
CA HIS A 95 9.08 -13.97 -8.31
C HIS A 95 10.14 -12.87 -8.28
N ALA A 96 10.07 -11.91 -7.35
CA ALA A 96 11.03 -10.83 -7.19
C ALA A 96 11.58 -10.78 -5.75
N SER A 97 12.84 -10.36 -5.62
CA SER A 97 13.46 -10.10 -4.31
C SER A 97 13.24 -8.66 -3.83
N SER A 98 12.63 -7.81 -4.66
CA SER A 98 12.35 -6.41 -4.35
C SER A 98 11.45 -6.26 -3.13
N LEU A 99 11.70 -5.25 -2.30
CA LEU A 99 10.78 -4.81 -1.26
C LEU A 99 9.49 -4.28 -1.90
N ILE A 100 8.35 -4.63 -1.32
CA ILE A 100 7.03 -4.36 -1.89
C ILE A 100 6.30 -3.39 -0.97
N VAL A 101 5.94 -2.23 -1.51
CA VAL A 101 5.12 -1.24 -0.81
C VAL A 101 3.78 -1.15 -1.51
N HIS A 102 2.71 -1.36 -0.76
CA HIS A 102 1.35 -1.29 -1.26
C HIS A 102 0.79 0.13 -1.10
N GLN A 103 0.48 0.79 -2.21
CA GLN A 103 -0.17 2.09 -2.23
C GLN A 103 -1.64 1.94 -2.65
N ASP A 104 -2.54 2.22 -1.73
CA ASP A 104 -3.99 2.10 -1.91
C ASP A 104 -4.72 3.21 -1.14
N LEU A 105 -6.06 3.26 -1.25
CA LEU A 105 -6.94 4.05 -0.40
C LEU A 105 -7.31 3.24 0.84
N PHE A 106 -6.44 3.28 1.84
CA PHE A 106 -6.65 2.60 3.12
C PHE A 106 -7.67 3.35 3.99
N ILE A 107 -8.77 2.69 4.34
CA ILE A 107 -9.81 3.17 5.27
C ILE A 107 -10.20 2.13 6.33
N SER A 108 -9.61 0.93 6.30
CA SER A 108 -9.85 -0.09 7.33
C SER A 108 -8.63 -0.97 7.61
N HIS A 109 -8.58 -1.53 8.83
CA HIS A 109 -7.58 -2.52 9.22
C HIS A 109 -7.61 -3.79 8.37
N TYR A 110 -8.76 -4.13 7.76
CA TYR A 110 -8.87 -5.28 6.86
C TYR A 110 -7.89 -5.16 5.70
N GLN A 111 -7.79 -3.98 5.08
CA GLN A 111 -6.90 -3.75 3.95
C GLN A 111 -5.42 -3.88 4.34
N LEU A 112 -5.05 -3.42 5.53
CA LEU A 112 -3.68 -3.57 6.04
C LEU A 112 -3.32 -5.04 6.25
N LEU A 113 -4.28 -5.81 6.78
CA LEU A 113 -4.14 -7.24 6.95
C LEU A 113 -4.06 -7.97 5.60
N GLU A 114 -4.88 -7.56 4.63
CA GLU A 114 -4.89 -8.09 3.27
C GLU A 114 -3.54 -7.84 2.57
N SER A 115 -3.01 -6.61 2.73
CA SER A 115 -1.69 -6.22 2.21
C SER A 115 -0.57 -7.11 2.74
N LEU A 116 -0.62 -7.41 4.04
CA LEU A 116 0.33 -8.30 4.70
C LEU A 116 0.22 -9.74 4.15
N VAL A 117 -1.00 -10.28 4.04
CA VAL A 117 -1.26 -11.62 3.51
C VAL A 117 -0.75 -11.77 2.08
N GLN A 118 -0.89 -10.74 1.25
CA GLN A 118 -0.34 -10.72 -0.11
C GLN A 118 1.18 -10.52 -0.16
N GLY A 119 1.83 -10.37 1.00
CA GLY A 119 3.28 -10.23 1.11
C GLY A 119 3.74 -8.84 0.75
N SER A 120 3.17 -7.80 1.36
CA SER A 120 3.75 -6.45 1.35
C SER A 120 4.75 -6.28 2.50
N ASP A 121 5.80 -5.49 2.29
CA ASP A 121 6.75 -5.07 3.34
C ASP A 121 6.36 -3.72 3.96
N GLY A 122 5.55 -2.92 3.24
CA GLY A 122 5.08 -1.64 3.72
C GLY A 122 3.82 -1.16 3.01
N VAL A 123 3.26 -0.06 3.52
CA VAL A 123 2.03 0.56 3.02
C VAL A 123 2.18 2.07 2.93
N ILE A 124 1.41 2.71 2.06
CA ILE A 124 1.31 4.17 1.99
C ILE A 124 -0.07 4.61 2.47
N LEU A 125 -0.11 5.29 3.61
CA LEU A 125 -1.33 5.86 4.18
C LEU A 125 -1.55 7.27 3.65
N ASP A 126 -2.80 7.67 3.44
CA ASP A 126 -3.15 9.01 2.97
C ASP A 126 -3.63 9.86 4.15
N GLU A 127 -2.89 10.90 4.50
CA GLU A 127 -3.18 11.74 5.67
C GLU A 127 -4.54 12.45 5.55
N GLU A 128 -4.91 12.89 4.35
CA GLU A 128 -6.17 13.62 4.12
C GLU A 128 -7.38 12.70 4.17
N LEU A 129 -7.21 11.46 3.70
CA LEU A 129 -8.25 10.44 3.74
C LEU A 129 -8.52 10.00 5.18
N LEU A 130 -7.46 9.71 5.94
CA LEU A 130 -7.57 9.12 7.28
C LEU A 130 -7.80 10.14 8.38
N LYS A 131 -7.29 11.37 8.22
CA LYS A 131 -7.43 12.46 9.20
C LYS A 131 -7.05 12.00 10.62
N GLU A 132 -8.02 11.95 11.52
CA GLU A 132 -7.85 11.53 12.91
C GLU A 132 -7.54 10.03 13.08
N ASP A 133 -7.89 9.19 12.10
CA ASP A 133 -7.63 7.75 12.14
C ASP A 133 -6.21 7.37 11.68
N LEU A 134 -5.43 8.34 11.17
CA LEU A 134 -4.07 8.08 10.66
C LEU A 134 -3.19 7.39 11.71
N LYS A 135 -3.26 7.85 12.96
CA LYS A 135 -2.51 7.28 14.08
C LYS A 135 -2.91 5.81 14.33
N GLY A 136 -4.22 5.52 14.36
CA GLY A 136 -4.72 4.17 14.60
C GLY A 136 -4.27 3.19 13.52
N MET A 137 -4.38 3.61 12.26
CA MET A 137 -3.95 2.84 11.09
C MET A 137 -2.44 2.62 11.06
N ALA A 138 -1.64 3.66 11.36
CA ALA A 138 -0.18 3.54 11.46
C ALA A 138 0.21 2.57 12.57
N GLU A 139 -0.33 2.71 13.77
CA GLU A 139 -0.06 1.81 14.89
C GLU A 139 -0.46 0.35 14.58
N PHE A 140 -1.57 0.14 13.88
CA PHE A 140 -1.98 -1.20 13.45
C PHE A 140 -1.02 -1.80 12.42
N ALA A 141 -0.62 -1.03 11.40
CA ALA A 141 0.38 -1.47 10.42
C ALA A 141 1.72 -1.83 11.10
N TRP A 142 2.14 -1.04 12.08
CA TRP A 142 3.33 -1.32 12.90
C TRP A 142 3.22 -2.64 13.66
N ARG A 143 2.07 -2.92 14.31
CA ARG A 143 1.84 -4.20 14.99
C ARG A 143 1.89 -5.40 14.03
N LEU A 144 1.56 -5.18 12.76
CA LEU A 144 1.68 -6.17 11.69
C LEU A 144 3.11 -6.31 11.13
N GLY A 145 4.04 -5.45 11.53
CA GLY A 145 5.41 -5.41 11.02
C GLY A 145 5.55 -4.73 9.65
N LEU A 146 4.52 -4.00 9.20
CA LEU A 146 4.56 -3.25 7.94
C LEU A 146 5.27 -1.90 8.16
N SER A 147 6.17 -1.56 7.25
CA SER A 147 6.76 -0.23 7.19
C SER A 147 5.72 0.80 6.71
N VAL A 148 5.58 1.91 7.42
CA VAL A 148 4.55 2.92 7.11
C VAL A 148 5.17 4.12 6.41
N PHE A 149 4.66 4.43 5.22
CA PHE A 149 4.85 5.71 4.56
C PHE A 149 3.56 6.52 4.63
N VAL A 150 3.67 7.84 4.58
CA VAL A 150 2.51 8.73 4.56
C VAL A 150 2.57 9.63 3.34
N GLU A 151 1.44 9.73 2.65
CA GLU A 151 1.23 10.69 1.58
C GLU A 151 0.53 11.94 2.14
N THR A 152 1.12 13.12 1.90
CA THR A 152 0.64 14.40 2.43
C THR A 152 0.96 15.58 1.50
N HIS A 153 0.21 16.67 1.67
CA HIS A 153 0.51 17.99 1.09
C HIS A 153 1.22 18.93 2.07
N LYS A 154 1.33 18.56 3.35
CA LYS A 154 1.97 19.39 4.38
C LYS A 154 3.49 19.37 4.20
N GLN A 155 4.15 20.45 4.61
CA GLN A 155 5.62 20.54 4.61
C GLN A 155 6.22 20.24 5.99
N ASP A 156 5.41 20.23 7.04
CA ASP A 156 5.83 19.87 8.40
C ASP A 156 5.49 18.42 8.71
N TYR A 157 6.54 17.62 8.92
CA TYR A 157 6.46 16.18 9.18
C TYR A 157 6.69 15.81 10.65
N THR A 158 6.82 16.78 11.55
CA THR A 158 7.18 16.53 12.96
C THR A 158 6.23 15.51 13.60
N HIS A 159 4.93 15.71 13.41
CA HIS A 159 3.91 14.79 13.93
C HIS A 159 3.97 13.38 13.30
N LEU A 160 4.44 13.24 12.06
CA LEU A 160 4.59 11.94 11.39
C LEU A 160 5.80 11.18 11.91
N LYS A 161 6.87 11.89 12.29
CA LYS A 161 8.03 11.29 12.97
C LYS A 161 7.64 10.63 14.27
N ASP A 162 6.83 11.33 15.08
CA ASP A 162 6.33 10.82 16.37
C ASP A 162 5.47 9.55 16.21
N LEU A 163 4.86 9.35 15.03
CA LEU A 163 4.07 8.17 14.69
C LEU A 163 4.91 7.00 14.14
N GLY A 164 6.23 7.15 14.04
CA GLY A 164 7.09 6.13 13.43
C GLY A 164 6.86 6.00 11.92
N VAL A 165 6.50 7.08 11.23
CA VAL A 165 6.45 7.04 9.76
C VAL A 165 7.88 6.98 9.21
N LEU A 166 8.16 6.00 8.35
CA LEU A 166 9.48 5.79 7.76
C LEU A 166 9.83 6.87 6.73
N GLY A 167 8.84 7.32 5.97
CA GLY A 167 9.03 8.33 4.94
C GLY A 167 7.72 8.92 4.45
N VAL A 168 7.84 10.06 3.78
CA VAL A 168 6.72 10.84 3.28
C VAL A 168 6.77 10.91 1.76
N LEU A 169 5.62 10.84 1.12
CA LEU A 169 5.44 11.12 -0.30
C LEU A 169 4.67 12.43 -0.44
N GLU A 170 5.29 13.42 -1.07
CA GLU A 170 4.63 14.67 -1.38
C GLU A 170 3.61 14.45 -2.51
N LYS A 171 2.33 14.78 -2.28
CA LYS A 171 1.32 14.78 -3.36
C LYS A 171 1.61 15.92 -4.33
N ILE A 172 2.25 15.61 -5.45
CA ILE A 172 2.37 16.55 -6.59
C ILE A 172 1.11 16.44 -7.44
N SER A 173 0.45 17.57 -7.70
CA SER A 173 -0.86 17.67 -8.38
C SER A 173 -0.91 17.12 -9.82
N HIS A 174 0.21 16.64 -10.41
CA HIS A 174 0.30 16.35 -11.85
C HIS A 174 1.01 15.06 -12.26
N SER A 175 1.38 14.16 -11.34
CA SER A 175 1.89 12.83 -11.72
C SER A 175 1.59 11.77 -10.64
N HIS A 176 0.85 10.72 -11.01
CA HIS A 176 0.60 9.59 -10.13
C HIS A 176 1.84 8.70 -9.92
N ASN A 177 2.86 8.82 -10.80
CA ASN A 177 4.00 7.90 -10.86
C ASN A 177 5.36 8.54 -10.56
N ASP A 178 5.48 9.86 -10.52
CA ASP A 178 6.73 10.56 -10.15
C ASP A 178 6.59 11.19 -8.77
N LYS A 179 6.60 10.36 -7.73
CA LYS A 179 6.63 10.82 -6.34
C LYS A 179 8.03 10.62 -5.78
N LYS A 180 8.54 11.65 -5.12
CA LYS A 180 9.80 11.56 -4.39
C LYS A 180 9.51 11.14 -2.95
N ILE A 181 10.23 10.14 -2.46
CA ILE A 181 10.18 9.72 -1.06
C ILE A 181 11.15 10.61 -0.27
N VAL A 182 10.64 11.23 0.78
CA VAL A 182 11.42 11.96 1.79
C VAL A 182 11.46 11.08 3.03
N PHE A 183 12.57 10.41 3.28
CA PHE A 183 12.74 9.61 4.50
C PHE A 183 12.78 10.52 5.73
N LEU A 184 12.15 10.05 6.80
CA LEU A 184 12.15 10.73 8.07
C LEU A 184 13.24 10.11 8.95
N ASP A 185 14.22 10.93 9.34
CA ASP A 185 15.22 10.61 10.37
C ASP A 185 14.64 10.72 11.78
#